data_AF-A0A833FVQ1-F1
#
_entry.id   AF-A0A833FVQ1-F1
#
_cell.length_a   1.000
_cell.length_b   1.000
_cell.length_c   1.000
_cell.angle_alpha   90.00
_cell.angle_beta   90.00
_cell.angle_gamma   90.00
#
_symmetry.space_group_name_H-M   'P 1'
#
loop_
_entity.id
_entity.type
_entity.pdbx_description
1 polymer ?
#
loop_
_entity_poly.entity_id
_entity_poly.type
_entity_poly.pdbx_seq_one_letter_code
_entity_poly.pdbx_strand_id
1 'polypeptide(L)'
;METSLEHKSSEIKKAWAIAEKRQFCKQSCTKISQGLDRLDPRSGDRAIWELLQNARDLAIKDASGNREAHIKITLTNEEFIFAHKGMPFTHDTFGSLVKQVSSQTKENEDAVGQYGTGFLTTHAFGRQLFVSGSLDMEEQVPGKYVSIDKFNIDRTFDSITEFVDKMAGQLLKIDDLADAPKISECKEWTVFSYQLATADNAKEKAKLALETAMTMMPYVMTINGAIGDITLSNEIEGKSVQFTKESLADENGLKVMGIHIQENEHVALKKVYYLQSDSREDIIILPLRDAHTAESLEGIAKLFVFFPLLGTEDFGMDFIFHSQRFYPVEERNGIWLPVENGNVRSKFQSNVNVLNEMTDMLFGYLEQHVGEISNWVAISTLKFETVRNKEDVTNDFFLDFKKKWVNFLQQLPIIPSQIERTSACSGIKVFSSHIVEALELQHRDYFDAVYNVASLVYPLPDKSEILAWSHILDGWYA
;
A
#
# COMPACT_ATOMS: atom_id res chain seq x y z
N MET A 1 -14.50 -47.77 -37.40
CA MET A 1 -13.16 -48.21 -36.96
C MET A 1 -12.15 -47.07 -37.05
N GLU A 2 -12.17 -46.27 -38.13
CA GLU A 2 -11.39 -45.01 -38.27
C GLU A 2 -11.68 -43.99 -37.15
N THR A 3 -12.95 -43.75 -36.82
CA THR A 3 -13.35 -42.86 -35.71
C THR A 3 -12.80 -43.27 -34.34
N SER A 4 -12.55 -44.56 -34.11
CA SER A 4 -11.97 -45.06 -32.85
C SER A 4 -10.44 -44.90 -32.81
N LEU A 5 -9.77 -44.91 -33.96
CA LEU A 5 -8.32 -44.73 -34.08
C LEU A 5 -7.95 -43.24 -34.02
N GLU A 6 -8.74 -42.37 -34.65
CA GLU A 6 -8.58 -40.92 -34.55
C GLU A 6 -8.78 -40.40 -33.12
N HIS A 7 -9.77 -40.94 -32.41
CA HIS A 7 -10.01 -40.60 -31.01
C HIS A 7 -8.80 -40.99 -30.13
N LYS A 8 -8.27 -42.20 -30.29
CA LYS A 8 -7.04 -42.65 -29.60
C LYS A 8 -5.82 -41.81 -29.97
N SER A 9 -5.69 -41.38 -31.23
CA SER A 9 -4.56 -40.53 -31.67
C SER A 9 -4.64 -39.13 -31.06
N SER A 10 -5.84 -38.55 -30.95
CA SER A 10 -6.08 -37.27 -30.27
C SER A 10 -5.72 -37.33 -28.78
N GLU A 11 -6.15 -38.38 -28.08
CA GLU A 11 -5.83 -38.60 -26.67
C GLU A 11 -4.32 -38.74 -26.42
N ILE A 12 -3.60 -39.48 -27.28
CA ILE A 12 -2.15 -39.64 -27.19
C ILE A 12 -1.43 -38.30 -27.38
N LYS A 13 -1.83 -37.50 -28.39
CA LYS A 13 -1.24 -36.17 -28.62
C LYS A 13 -1.44 -35.25 -27.41
N LYS A 14 -2.64 -35.28 -26.83
CA LYS A 14 -2.95 -34.50 -25.62
C LYS A 14 -2.09 -34.95 -24.43
N ALA A 15 -1.92 -36.26 -24.24
CA ALA A 15 -1.05 -36.79 -23.18
C ALA A 15 0.42 -36.39 -23.37
N TRP A 16 0.93 -36.37 -24.60
CA TRP A 16 2.29 -35.90 -24.90
C TRP A 16 2.44 -34.40 -24.61
N ALA A 17 1.48 -33.58 -25.03
CA ALA A 17 1.49 -32.14 -24.76
C ALA A 17 1.44 -31.85 -23.24
N ILE A 18 0.66 -32.62 -22.46
CA ILE A 18 0.68 -32.53 -20.99
C ILE A 18 2.08 -32.86 -20.47
N ALA A 19 2.66 -33.98 -20.89
CA ALA A 19 3.97 -34.44 -20.41
C ALA A 19 5.08 -33.40 -20.69
N GLU A 20 5.06 -32.75 -21.85
CA GLU A 20 5.97 -31.66 -22.19
C GLU A 20 5.80 -30.46 -21.24
N LYS A 21 4.55 -29.98 -21.04
CA LYS A 21 4.28 -28.86 -20.13
C LYS A 21 4.67 -29.19 -18.68
N ARG A 22 4.48 -30.43 -18.22
CA ARG A 22 4.85 -30.88 -16.87
C ARG A 22 6.34 -30.63 -16.56
N GLN A 23 7.23 -30.79 -17.53
CA GLN A 23 8.67 -30.59 -17.36
C GLN A 23 8.99 -29.16 -16.88
N PHE A 24 8.22 -28.18 -17.33
CA PHE A 24 8.40 -26.77 -17.00
C PHE A 24 7.58 -26.33 -15.77
N CYS A 25 6.50 -27.04 -15.44
CA CYS A 25 5.61 -26.67 -14.33
C CYS A 25 6.17 -26.98 -12.94
N LYS A 26 7.05 -27.99 -12.80
CA LYS A 26 7.50 -28.46 -11.48
C LYS A 26 8.13 -27.36 -10.62
N GLN A 27 9.01 -26.56 -11.20
CA GLN A 27 9.68 -25.47 -10.47
C GLN A 27 8.68 -24.41 -10.02
N SER A 28 7.77 -24.00 -10.92
CA SER A 28 6.70 -23.05 -10.61
C SER A 28 5.79 -23.57 -9.50
N CYS A 29 5.34 -24.82 -9.59
CA CYS A 29 4.47 -25.43 -8.58
C CYS A 29 5.14 -25.47 -7.19
N THR A 30 6.43 -25.85 -7.12
CA THR A 30 7.16 -25.84 -5.86
C THR A 30 7.27 -24.43 -5.28
N LYS A 31 7.58 -23.42 -6.10
CA LYS A 31 7.66 -22.02 -5.64
C LYS A 31 6.32 -21.50 -5.15
N ILE A 32 5.24 -21.78 -5.87
CA ILE A 32 3.88 -21.41 -5.47
C ILE A 32 3.52 -22.09 -4.14
N SER A 33 3.77 -23.40 -4.00
CA SER A 33 3.53 -24.11 -2.75
C SER A 33 4.25 -23.47 -1.57
N GLN A 34 5.55 -23.20 -1.71
CA GLN A 34 6.35 -22.58 -0.66
C GLN A 34 5.87 -21.17 -0.30
N GLY A 35 5.37 -20.40 -1.26
CA GLY A 35 4.86 -19.07 -0.97
C GLY A 35 3.43 -19.07 -0.42
N LEU A 36 2.60 -20.08 -0.74
CA LEU A 36 1.33 -20.31 -0.05
C LEU A 36 1.56 -20.60 1.44
N ASP A 37 2.61 -21.37 1.76
CA ASP A 37 2.99 -21.68 3.15
C ASP A 37 3.45 -20.43 3.94
N ARG A 38 3.81 -19.34 3.25
CA ARG A 38 4.25 -18.07 3.86
C ARG A 38 3.13 -17.06 4.04
N LEU A 39 1.89 -17.37 3.62
CA LEU A 39 0.77 -16.47 3.81
C LEU A 39 0.46 -16.32 5.30
N ASP A 40 0.65 -15.10 5.81
CA ASP A 40 0.32 -14.70 7.18
C ASP A 40 -1.00 -13.90 7.24
N PRO A 41 -1.50 -13.53 8.44
CA PRO A 41 -2.74 -12.76 8.59
C PRO A 41 -2.77 -11.41 7.85
N ARG A 42 -1.63 -10.71 7.70
CA ARG A 42 -1.52 -9.43 6.96
C ARG A 42 -1.41 -9.61 5.45
N SER A 43 -1.40 -10.85 4.96
CA SER A 43 -1.41 -11.13 3.52
C SER A 43 -2.65 -10.58 2.82
N GLY A 44 -3.80 -10.52 3.52
CA GLY A 44 -5.01 -9.89 2.99
C GLY A 44 -4.78 -8.40 2.68
N ASP A 45 -4.19 -7.66 3.62
CA ASP A 45 -3.92 -6.22 3.44
C ASP A 45 -2.97 -5.98 2.26
N ARG A 46 -1.89 -6.76 2.18
CA ARG A 46 -0.95 -6.71 1.05
C ARG A 46 -1.61 -7.06 -0.28
N ALA A 47 -2.49 -8.06 -0.29
CA ALA A 47 -3.16 -8.52 -1.50
C ALA A 47 -3.98 -7.42 -2.20
N ILE A 48 -4.67 -6.56 -1.43
CA ILE A 48 -5.40 -5.42 -1.99
C ILE A 48 -4.45 -4.51 -2.77
N TRP A 49 -3.33 -4.13 -2.16
CA TRP A 49 -2.36 -3.24 -2.79
C TRP A 49 -1.68 -3.85 -4.01
N GLU A 50 -1.39 -5.16 -3.99
CA GLU A 50 -0.85 -5.88 -5.15
C GLU A 50 -1.85 -5.89 -6.33
N LEU A 51 -3.15 -6.03 -6.06
CA LEU A 51 -4.19 -5.95 -7.09
C LEU A 51 -4.32 -4.53 -7.67
N LEU A 52 -4.33 -3.51 -6.80
CA LEU A 52 -4.36 -2.11 -7.24
C LEU A 52 -3.12 -1.74 -8.05
N GLN A 53 -1.94 -2.24 -7.67
CA GLN A 53 -0.71 -2.04 -8.43
C GLN A 53 -0.82 -2.66 -9.82
N ASN A 54 -1.32 -3.89 -9.93
CA ASN A 54 -1.53 -4.51 -11.24
C ASN A 54 -2.49 -3.69 -12.10
N ALA A 55 -3.59 -3.17 -11.52
CA ALA A 55 -4.53 -2.32 -12.24
C ALA A 55 -3.88 -1.01 -12.74
N ARG A 56 -3.09 -0.35 -11.89
CA ARG A 56 -2.31 0.85 -12.24
C ARG A 56 -1.33 0.57 -13.39
N ASP A 57 -0.55 -0.50 -13.29
CA ASP A 57 0.50 -0.84 -14.24
C ASP A 57 -0.09 -1.22 -15.62
N LEU A 58 -1.30 -1.79 -15.62
CA LEU A 58 -2.04 -2.22 -16.81
C LEU A 58 -3.03 -1.17 -17.34
N ALA A 59 -3.10 0.02 -16.74
CA ALA A 59 -4.01 1.08 -17.17
C ALA A 59 -3.73 1.53 -18.61
N ILE A 60 -4.78 1.59 -19.42
CA ILE A 60 -4.70 1.99 -20.82
C ILE A 60 -4.55 3.52 -20.90
N LYS A 61 -3.72 4.00 -21.84
CA LYS A 61 -3.61 5.43 -22.12
C LYS A 61 -4.83 5.93 -22.89
N ASP A 62 -5.41 7.04 -22.44
CA ASP A 62 -6.42 7.77 -23.19
C ASP A 62 -5.81 8.45 -24.45
N ALA A 63 -6.65 9.09 -25.26
CA ALA A 63 -6.22 9.79 -26.46
C ALA A 63 -5.27 10.98 -26.17
N SER A 64 -5.25 11.48 -24.94
CA SER A 64 -4.35 12.54 -24.46
C SER A 64 -3.04 11.98 -23.88
N GLY A 65 -2.88 10.66 -23.84
CA GLY A 65 -1.70 9.97 -23.34
C GLY A 65 -1.69 9.71 -21.83
N ASN A 66 -2.75 10.08 -21.10
CA ASN A 66 -2.87 9.85 -19.66
C ASN A 66 -3.32 8.42 -19.39
N ARG A 67 -2.75 7.77 -18.37
CA ARG A 67 -3.22 6.45 -17.91
C ARG A 67 -4.30 6.65 -16.86
N GLU A 68 -5.43 5.96 -16.99
CA GLU A 68 -6.48 5.96 -15.98
C GLU A 68 -6.95 4.53 -15.67
N ALA A 69 -6.73 4.11 -14.42
CA ALA A 69 -7.19 2.84 -13.88
C ALA A 69 -8.55 3.06 -13.22
N HIS A 70 -9.53 2.28 -13.67
CA HIS A 70 -10.85 2.18 -13.06
C HIS A 70 -10.97 0.82 -12.38
N ILE A 71 -11.30 0.80 -11.09
CA ILE A 71 -11.22 -0.41 -10.27
C ILE A 71 -12.56 -0.65 -9.56
N LYS A 72 -12.98 -1.91 -9.52
CA LYS A 72 -14.13 -2.39 -8.75
C LYS A 72 -13.70 -3.56 -7.87
N ILE A 73 -14.05 -3.49 -6.60
CA ILE A 73 -13.85 -4.58 -5.64
C ILE A 73 -15.20 -4.94 -5.05
N THR A 74 -15.58 -6.22 -5.11
CA THR A 74 -16.84 -6.72 -4.58
C THR A 74 -16.58 -7.90 -3.67
N LEU A 75 -17.10 -7.86 -2.44
CA LEU A 75 -17.06 -8.94 -1.48
C LEU A 75 -18.47 -9.48 -1.27
N THR A 76 -18.66 -10.76 -1.59
CA THR A 76 -19.91 -11.50 -1.36
C THR A 76 -19.71 -12.54 -0.26
N ASN A 77 -20.72 -13.36 0.03
CA ASN A 77 -20.56 -14.44 1.01
C ASN A 77 -19.64 -15.56 0.49
N GLU A 78 -19.49 -15.70 -0.83
CA GLU A 78 -18.81 -16.80 -1.49
C GLU A 78 -17.50 -16.37 -2.17
N GLU A 79 -17.43 -15.12 -2.65
CA GLU A 79 -16.36 -14.65 -3.52
C GLU A 79 -15.79 -13.29 -3.09
N PHE A 80 -14.48 -13.13 -3.28
CA PHE A 80 -13.85 -11.81 -3.38
C PHE A 80 -13.57 -11.55 -4.86
N ILE A 81 -14.10 -10.46 -5.40
CA ILE A 81 -14.06 -10.13 -6.82
C ILE A 81 -13.28 -8.84 -7.00
N PHE A 82 -12.19 -8.89 -7.75
CA PHE A 82 -11.43 -7.72 -8.18
C PHE A 82 -11.58 -7.54 -9.68
N ALA A 83 -11.98 -6.36 -10.12
CA ALA A 83 -12.11 -6.02 -11.53
C ALA A 83 -11.42 -4.70 -11.83
N HIS A 84 -10.74 -4.62 -12.97
CA HIS A 84 -10.16 -3.37 -13.45
C HIS A 84 -10.31 -3.22 -14.96
N LYS A 85 -10.29 -1.97 -15.44
CA LYS A 85 -10.09 -1.67 -16.86
C LYS A 85 -8.59 -1.58 -17.12
N GLY A 86 -8.09 -2.40 -18.02
CA GLY A 86 -6.67 -2.44 -18.34
C GLY A 86 -6.40 -3.22 -19.62
N MET A 87 -5.12 -3.34 -19.96
CA MET A 87 -4.70 -4.07 -21.15
C MET A 87 -5.21 -5.52 -21.13
N PRO A 88 -5.65 -6.07 -22.29
CA PRO A 88 -5.97 -7.49 -22.40
C PRO A 88 -4.73 -8.35 -22.14
N PHE A 89 -4.95 -9.62 -21.83
CA PHE A 89 -3.83 -10.55 -21.74
C PHE A 89 -3.29 -10.89 -23.12
N THR A 90 -1.99 -11.00 -23.26
CA THR A 90 -1.35 -11.79 -24.32
C THR A 90 -1.21 -13.26 -23.91
N HIS A 91 -0.89 -14.16 -24.85
CA HIS A 91 -0.60 -15.56 -24.54
C HIS A 91 0.52 -15.69 -23.48
N ASP A 92 1.58 -14.89 -23.59
CA ASP A 92 2.67 -14.88 -22.61
C ASP A 92 2.22 -14.40 -21.23
N THR A 93 1.50 -13.26 -21.16
CA THR A 93 1.08 -12.70 -19.86
C THR A 93 0.04 -13.60 -19.17
N PHE A 94 -0.89 -14.22 -19.91
CA PHE A 94 -1.85 -15.16 -19.32
C PHE A 94 -1.19 -16.47 -18.88
N GLY A 95 -0.29 -17.01 -19.71
CA GLY A 95 0.52 -18.16 -19.34
C GLY A 95 1.40 -17.87 -18.12
N SER A 96 1.96 -16.67 -18.03
CA SER A 96 2.79 -16.20 -16.91
C SER A 96 1.99 -16.00 -15.63
N LEU A 97 0.72 -15.57 -15.72
CA LEU A 97 -0.21 -15.57 -14.60
C LEU A 97 -0.43 -16.99 -14.05
N VAL A 98 -0.68 -17.97 -14.93
CA VAL A 98 -0.88 -19.38 -14.54
C VAL A 98 0.40 -20.03 -14.00
N LYS A 99 1.56 -19.75 -14.60
CA LYS A 99 2.87 -20.21 -14.12
C LYS A 99 3.36 -19.45 -12.87
N GLN A 100 2.79 -18.28 -12.63
CA GLN A 100 3.23 -17.31 -11.63
C GLN A 100 4.71 -16.95 -11.75
N VAL A 101 5.11 -16.58 -12.97
CA VAL A 101 6.45 -16.08 -13.29
C VAL A 101 6.31 -14.66 -13.84
N SER A 102 7.38 -13.85 -13.78
CA SER A 102 7.39 -12.54 -14.43
C SER A 102 7.31 -12.72 -15.95
N SER A 103 6.39 -12.00 -16.61
CA SER A 103 6.36 -11.89 -18.06
C SER A 103 7.49 -11.00 -18.57
N GLN A 104 7.88 -11.15 -19.84
CA GLN A 104 8.94 -10.34 -20.45
C GLN A 104 8.60 -8.83 -20.48
N THR A 105 7.31 -8.49 -20.50
CA THR A 105 6.81 -7.10 -20.44
C THR A 105 7.09 -6.36 -19.13
N LYS A 106 7.53 -7.06 -18.07
CA LYS A 106 7.90 -6.46 -16.77
C LYS A 106 9.36 -6.02 -16.67
N GLU A 107 10.12 -6.03 -17.77
CA GLU A 107 11.50 -5.52 -17.82
C GLU A 107 11.59 -3.99 -18.06
N ASN A 108 10.46 -3.29 -18.19
CA ASN A 108 10.41 -1.83 -18.31
C ASN A 108 10.61 -1.11 -16.96
N GLU A 109 11.31 0.02 -16.98
CA GLU A 109 11.68 0.82 -15.79
C GLU A 109 10.48 1.35 -14.98
N ASP A 110 9.30 1.52 -15.62
CA ASP A 110 8.07 2.00 -14.96
C ASP A 110 7.26 0.91 -14.22
N ALA A 111 7.58 -0.38 -14.44
CA ALA A 111 6.85 -1.50 -13.86
C ALA A 111 7.45 -1.89 -12.49
N VAL A 112 6.78 -1.49 -11.42
CA VAL A 112 7.25 -1.66 -10.03
C VAL A 112 7.19 -3.12 -9.58
N GLY A 113 6.48 -3.99 -10.31
CA GLY A 113 6.28 -5.40 -9.99
C GLY A 113 7.43 -6.31 -10.43
N GLN A 114 8.64 -6.13 -9.90
CA GLN A 114 9.82 -6.93 -10.27
C GLN A 114 9.82 -8.35 -9.68
N TYR A 115 9.06 -8.59 -8.62
CA TYR A 115 9.00 -9.87 -7.92
C TYR A 115 7.63 -10.50 -8.23
N GLY A 116 7.60 -11.55 -9.05
CA GLY A 116 6.39 -12.30 -9.42
C GLY A 116 5.65 -12.99 -8.25
N THR A 117 5.86 -12.54 -7.02
CA THR A 117 5.28 -13.00 -5.76
C THR A 117 4.02 -12.23 -5.37
N GLY A 118 3.82 -11.00 -5.84
CA GLY A 118 2.66 -10.17 -5.47
C GLY A 118 1.31 -10.83 -5.78
N PHE A 119 1.18 -11.49 -6.94
CA PHE A 119 -0.03 -12.25 -7.28
C PHE A 119 -0.26 -13.46 -6.36
N LEU A 120 0.80 -14.06 -5.81
CA LEU A 120 0.66 -15.17 -4.86
C LEU A 120 -0.09 -14.73 -3.61
N THR A 121 0.23 -13.55 -3.10
CA THR A 121 -0.36 -12.95 -1.91
C THR A 121 -1.88 -12.88 -2.01
N THR A 122 -2.41 -12.68 -3.23
CA THR A 122 -3.86 -12.61 -3.49
C THR A 122 -4.61 -13.91 -3.19
N HIS A 123 -3.90 -15.05 -3.14
CA HIS A 123 -4.51 -16.32 -2.75
C HIS A 123 -4.88 -16.36 -1.24
N ALA A 124 -4.54 -15.32 -0.48
CA ALA A 124 -5.12 -15.07 0.84
C ALA A 124 -6.67 -14.96 0.80
N PHE A 125 -7.24 -14.58 -0.34
CA PHE A 125 -8.69 -14.52 -0.57
C PHE A 125 -9.27 -15.80 -1.20
N GLY A 126 -8.44 -16.77 -1.57
CA GLY A 126 -8.91 -18.02 -2.19
C GLY A 126 -7.81 -18.74 -2.97
N ARG A 127 -7.73 -20.06 -2.84
CA ARG A 127 -6.80 -20.90 -3.63
C ARG A 127 -7.34 -21.25 -5.01
N GLN A 128 -8.64 -21.10 -5.25
CA GLN A 128 -9.23 -21.13 -6.59
C GLN A 128 -9.68 -19.74 -6.98
N LEU A 129 -9.34 -19.32 -8.20
CA LEU A 129 -9.83 -18.06 -8.76
C LEU A 129 -10.29 -18.23 -10.21
N PHE A 130 -11.35 -17.53 -10.58
CA PHE A 130 -11.83 -17.48 -11.95
C PHE A 130 -11.41 -16.16 -12.60
N VAL A 131 -10.75 -16.25 -13.76
CA VAL A 131 -10.35 -15.10 -14.55
C VAL A 131 -11.32 -14.91 -15.71
N SER A 132 -11.81 -13.69 -15.89
CA SER A 132 -12.57 -13.29 -17.07
C SER A 132 -11.95 -12.04 -17.69
N GLY A 133 -11.98 -11.93 -19.00
CA GLY A 133 -11.35 -10.82 -19.73
C GLY A 133 -11.20 -11.15 -21.21
N SER A 134 -10.17 -10.58 -21.83
CA SER A 134 -9.83 -10.84 -23.23
C SER A 134 -8.38 -11.30 -23.36
N LEU A 135 -8.17 -12.25 -24.28
CA LEU A 135 -6.86 -12.62 -24.79
C LEU A 135 -6.66 -11.91 -26.14
N ASP A 136 -5.62 -11.09 -26.22
CA ASP A 136 -5.19 -10.42 -27.44
C ASP A 136 -4.50 -11.40 -28.38
N MET A 137 -4.97 -11.43 -29.63
CA MET A 137 -4.41 -12.24 -30.70
C MET A 137 -3.56 -11.38 -31.65
N GLU A 138 -3.27 -10.10 -31.33
CA GLU A 138 -2.69 -9.12 -32.24
C GLU A 138 -1.41 -9.61 -32.96
N GLU A 139 -0.55 -10.36 -32.28
CA GLU A 139 0.65 -10.96 -32.89
C GLU A 139 0.36 -11.91 -34.06
N GLN A 140 -0.80 -12.58 -34.04
CA GLN A 140 -1.20 -13.58 -35.04
C GLN A 140 -2.32 -13.07 -35.95
N VAL A 141 -3.25 -12.30 -35.41
CA VAL A 141 -4.43 -11.75 -36.08
C VAL A 141 -4.75 -10.35 -35.50
N PRO A 142 -4.25 -9.27 -36.13
CA PRO A 142 -4.42 -7.89 -35.65
C PRO A 142 -5.89 -7.50 -35.40
N GLY A 143 -6.14 -6.82 -34.28
CA GLY A 143 -7.47 -6.32 -33.90
C GLY A 143 -8.50 -7.41 -33.56
N LYS A 144 -8.03 -8.63 -33.27
CA LYS A 144 -8.88 -9.74 -32.84
C LYS A 144 -8.51 -10.19 -31.44
N TYR A 145 -9.54 -10.58 -30.70
CA TYR A 145 -9.44 -11.07 -29.34
C TYR A 145 -10.13 -12.43 -29.22
N VAL A 146 -9.84 -13.13 -28.14
CA VAL A 146 -10.60 -14.28 -27.66
C VAL A 146 -11.19 -13.94 -26.30
N SER A 147 -12.46 -14.28 -26.08
CA SER A 147 -13.12 -14.13 -24.79
C SER A 147 -12.57 -15.14 -23.79
N ILE A 148 -12.11 -14.66 -22.65
CA ILE A 148 -11.84 -15.49 -21.46
C ILE A 148 -13.08 -15.38 -20.57
N ASP A 149 -13.78 -16.51 -20.39
CA ASP A 149 -15.01 -16.61 -19.60
C ASP A 149 -14.81 -17.58 -18.45
N LYS A 150 -14.55 -17.03 -17.25
CA LYS A 150 -14.34 -17.80 -16.00
C LYS A 150 -13.32 -18.93 -16.15
N PHE A 151 -12.12 -18.61 -16.66
CA PHE A 151 -11.01 -19.55 -16.66
C PHE A 151 -10.56 -19.84 -15.23
N ASN A 152 -10.62 -21.12 -14.83
CA ASN A 152 -10.26 -21.55 -13.48
C ASN A 152 -8.74 -21.70 -13.33
N ILE A 153 -8.16 -20.89 -12.44
CA ILE A 153 -6.81 -21.09 -11.90
C ILE A 153 -6.94 -21.77 -10.54
N ASP A 154 -6.61 -23.06 -10.50
CA ASP A 154 -6.75 -23.90 -9.30
C ASP A 154 -5.39 -24.14 -8.64
N ARG A 155 -5.26 -23.70 -7.39
CA ARG A 155 -4.10 -23.93 -6.50
C ARG A 155 -4.42 -24.85 -5.33
N THR A 156 -5.53 -25.58 -5.36
CA THR A 156 -5.80 -26.66 -4.42
C THR A 156 -5.04 -27.91 -4.86
N PHE A 157 -4.39 -28.60 -3.93
CA PHE A 157 -3.64 -29.83 -4.19
C PHE A 157 -3.28 -30.53 -2.89
N ASP A 158 -3.22 -31.86 -2.93
CA ASP A 158 -2.72 -32.70 -1.84
C ASP A 158 -1.26 -33.12 -2.07
N SER A 159 -0.78 -33.03 -3.31
CA SER A 159 0.61 -33.30 -3.66
C SER A 159 1.13 -32.38 -4.76
N ILE A 160 2.45 -32.14 -4.78
CA ILE A 160 3.10 -31.37 -5.86
C ILE A 160 2.88 -32.02 -7.23
N THR A 161 2.83 -33.35 -7.30
CA THR A 161 2.58 -34.07 -8.55
C THR A 161 1.20 -33.74 -9.12
N GLU A 162 0.16 -33.78 -8.29
CA GLU A 162 -1.20 -33.38 -8.66
C GLU A 162 -1.25 -31.91 -9.10
N PHE A 163 -0.56 -31.03 -8.37
CA PHE A 163 -0.52 -29.61 -8.72
C PHE A 163 0.13 -29.37 -10.10
N VAL A 164 1.23 -30.07 -10.37
CA VAL A 164 1.90 -30.05 -11.68
C VAL A 164 0.96 -30.50 -12.79
N ASP A 165 0.15 -31.53 -12.54
CA ASP A 165 -0.85 -32.00 -13.50
C ASP A 165 -1.96 -30.97 -13.75
N LYS A 166 -2.49 -30.38 -12.67
CA LYS A 166 -3.48 -29.30 -12.76
C LYS A 166 -2.95 -28.11 -13.54
N MET A 167 -1.72 -27.66 -13.25
CA MET A 167 -1.11 -26.52 -13.93
C MET A 167 -0.84 -26.82 -15.41
N ALA A 168 -0.28 -28.00 -15.74
CA ALA A 168 -0.06 -28.40 -17.12
C ALA A 168 -1.37 -28.44 -17.92
N GLY A 169 -2.44 -28.99 -17.32
CA GLY A 169 -3.77 -28.98 -17.91
C GLY A 169 -4.35 -27.58 -18.10
N GLN A 170 -4.12 -26.66 -17.15
CA GLN A 170 -4.52 -25.25 -17.30
C GLN A 170 -3.76 -24.58 -18.45
N LEU A 171 -2.45 -24.79 -18.59
CA LEU A 171 -1.67 -24.24 -19.69
C LEU A 171 -2.12 -24.74 -21.06
N LEU A 172 -2.51 -26.02 -21.17
CA LEU A 172 -3.10 -26.53 -22.42
C LEU A 172 -4.45 -25.90 -22.72
N LYS A 173 -5.29 -25.64 -21.70
CA LYS A 173 -6.55 -24.91 -21.92
C LYS A 173 -6.31 -23.47 -22.41
N ILE A 174 -5.19 -22.85 -22.05
CA ILE A 174 -4.78 -21.56 -22.63
C ILE A 174 -4.42 -21.76 -24.10
N ASP A 175 -3.64 -22.79 -24.44
CA ASP A 175 -3.30 -23.08 -25.83
C ASP A 175 -4.56 -23.36 -26.68
N ASP A 176 -5.57 -24.05 -26.11
CA ASP A 176 -6.87 -24.30 -26.76
C ASP A 176 -7.64 -23.00 -27.08
N LEU A 177 -7.36 -21.87 -26.41
CA LEU A 177 -7.97 -20.57 -26.73
C LEU A 177 -7.57 -20.09 -28.14
N ALA A 178 -6.45 -20.57 -28.69
CA ALA A 178 -6.05 -20.28 -30.06
C ALA A 178 -7.10 -20.72 -31.09
N ASP A 179 -7.92 -21.74 -30.78
CA ASP A 179 -8.97 -22.25 -31.66
C ASP A 179 -10.35 -21.64 -31.39
N ALA A 180 -10.51 -20.89 -30.29
CA ALA A 180 -11.79 -20.29 -29.91
C ALA A 180 -12.26 -19.20 -30.91
N PRO A 181 -13.57 -18.87 -30.95
CA PRO A 181 -14.08 -17.82 -31.82
C PRO A 181 -13.41 -16.46 -31.56
N LYS A 182 -12.98 -15.80 -32.64
CA LYS A 182 -12.32 -14.49 -32.57
C LYS A 182 -13.37 -13.39 -32.58
N ILE A 183 -13.30 -12.50 -31.60
CA ILE A 183 -14.16 -11.33 -31.46
C ILE A 183 -13.38 -10.07 -31.85
N SER A 184 -14.09 -9.02 -32.28
CA SER A 184 -13.47 -7.72 -32.66
C SER A 184 -13.47 -6.71 -31.51
N GLU A 185 -14.18 -7.00 -30.42
CA GLU A 185 -14.31 -6.12 -29.28
C GLU A 185 -13.61 -6.73 -28.06
N CYS A 186 -12.65 -6.00 -27.50
CA CYS A 186 -12.04 -6.36 -26.23
C CYS A 186 -13.05 -6.12 -25.11
N LYS A 187 -13.09 -7.03 -24.12
CA LYS A 187 -13.87 -6.79 -22.91
C LYS A 187 -13.30 -5.59 -22.18
N GLU A 188 -14.19 -4.75 -21.68
CA GLU A 188 -13.83 -3.57 -20.91
C GLU A 188 -13.15 -3.93 -19.58
N TRP A 189 -13.59 -5.01 -18.95
CA TRP A 189 -13.14 -5.42 -17.61
C TRP A 189 -12.38 -6.74 -17.64
N THR A 190 -11.22 -6.73 -16.98
CA THR A 190 -10.54 -7.94 -16.51
C THR A 190 -11.00 -8.19 -15.07
N VAL A 191 -11.46 -9.40 -14.78
CA VAL A 191 -12.09 -9.79 -13.52
C VAL A 191 -11.40 -11.02 -12.94
N PHE A 192 -11.04 -10.94 -11.66
CA PHE A 192 -10.52 -12.03 -10.84
C PHE A 192 -11.51 -12.32 -9.72
N SER A 193 -12.14 -13.50 -9.75
CA SER A 193 -13.13 -13.93 -8.74
C SER A 193 -12.54 -15.05 -7.88
N TYR A 194 -12.06 -14.72 -6.69
CA TYR A 194 -11.46 -15.63 -5.72
C TYR A 194 -12.54 -16.35 -4.92
N GLN A 195 -12.46 -17.68 -4.85
CA GLN A 195 -13.39 -18.51 -4.09
C GLN A 195 -12.99 -18.53 -2.61
N LEU A 196 -13.74 -17.84 -1.76
CA LEU A 196 -13.39 -17.67 -0.34
C LEU A 196 -13.31 -19.02 0.39
N ALA A 197 -14.19 -19.97 0.05
CA ALA A 197 -14.24 -21.30 0.67
C ALA A 197 -12.98 -22.15 0.45
N THR A 198 -12.07 -21.73 -0.43
CA THR A 198 -10.85 -22.48 -0.78
C THR A 198 -9.61 -22.02 -0.03
N ALA A 199 -9.74 -21.06 0.89
CA ALA A 199 -8.65 -20.59 1.75
C ALA A 199 -9.16 -20.33 3.18
N ASP A 200 -8.30 -20.62 4.16
CA ASP A 200 -8.67 -20.51 5.58
C ASP A 200 -8.93 -19.06 5.99
N ASN A 201 -10.08 -18.82 6.62
CA ASN A 201 -10.54 -17.52 7.10
C ASN A 201 -10.50 -16.42 6.02
N ALA A 202 -10.64 -16.79 4.74
CA ALA A 202 -10.50 -15.85 3.62
C ALA A 202 -11.53 -14.72 3.67
N LYS A 203 -12.75 -15.02 4.13
CA LYS A 203 -13.83 -14.04 4.26
C LYS A 203 -13.50 -12.97 5.29
N GLU A 204 -13.06 -13.37 6.48
CA GLU A 204 -12.65 -12.47 7.57
C GLU A 204 -11.43 -11.65 7.16
N LYS A 205 -10.44 -12.29 6.50
CA LYS A 205 -9.27 -11.60 5.93
C LYS A 205 -9.68 -10.56 4.89
N ALA A 206 -10.61 -10.88 3.99
CA ALA A 206 -11.09 -9.96 2.97
C ALA A 206 -11.84 -8.76 3.57
N LYS A 207 -12.70 -9.00 4.57
CA LYS A 207 -13.39 -7.92 5.30
C LYS A 207 -12.39 -6.96 5.95
N LEU A 208 -11.47 -7.48 6.76
CA LEU A 208 -10.47 -6.67 7.45
C LEU A 208 -9.57 -5.91 6.47
N ALA A 209 -9.16 -6.56 5.37
CA ALA A 209 -8.34 -5.93 4.35
C ALA A 209 -9.06 -4.78 3.64
N LEU A 210 -10.36 -4.92 3.37
CA LEU A 210 -11.18 -3.83 2.80
C LEU A 210 -11.35 -2.67 3.78
N GLU A 211 -11.63 -2.95 5.05
CA GLU A 211 -11.73 -1.93 6.11
C GLU A 211 -10.42 -1.15 6.24
N THR A 212 -9.30 -1.85 6.31
CA THR A 212 -7.96 -1.27 6.41
C THR A 212 -7.59 -0.50 5.13
N ALA A 213 -7.94 -1.00 3.95
CA ALA A 213 -7.67 -0.31 2.70
C ALA A 213 -8.43 1.01 2.57
N MET A 214 -9.67 1.09 3.08
CA MET A 214 -10.47 2.32 3.05
C MET A 214 -9.81 3.48 3.79
N THR A 215 -9.07 3.23 4.88
CA THR A 215 -8.41 4.30 5.65
C THR A 215 -7.21 4.90 4.89
N MET A 216 -6.53 4.10 4.08
CA MET A 216 -5.36 4.49 3.29
C MET A 216 -5.68 4.94 1.86
N MET A 217 -6.88 4.62 1.36
CA MET A 217 -7.29 4.91 -0.02
C MET A 217 -7.09 6.39 -0.45
N PRO A 218 -7.46 7.39 0.38
CA PRO A 218 -7.26 8.80 0.00
C PRO A 218 -5.79 9.15 -0.29
N TYR A 219 -4.86 8.59 0.48
CA TYR A 219 -3.42 8.83 0.31
C TYR A 219 -2.88 8.09 -0.92
N VAL A 220 -3.34 6.84 -1.13
CA VAL A 220 -2.99 6.05 -2.33
C VAL A 220 -3.44 6.75 -3.60
N MET A 221 -4.66 7.28 -3.65
CA MET A 221 -5.18 8.00 -4.82
C MET A 221 -4.47 9.33 -5.07
N THR A 222 -4.01 9.99 -3.99
CA THR A 222 -3.20 11.22 -4.08
C THR A 222 -1.82 10.94 -4.68
N ILE A 223 -1.16 9.85 -4.24
CA ILE A 223 0.15 9.42 -4.75
C ILE A 223 0.05 8.89 -6.18
N ASN A 224 -1.00 8.10 -6.48
CA ASN A 224 -1.16 7.44 -7.76
C ASN A 224 -2.02 8.26 -8.71
N GLY A 225 -1.37 9.16 -9.46
CA GLY A 225 -2.01 9.95 -10.53
C GLY A 225 -2.83 9.10 -11.50
N ALA A 226 -2.38 7.88 -11.81
CA ALA A 226 -3.04 6.98 -12.76
C ALA A 226 -4.29 6.27 -12.23
N ILE A 227 -4.61 6.30 -10.94
CA ILE A 227 -5.86 5.70 -10.41
C ILE A 227 -6.96 6.76 -10.47
N GLY A 228 -7.94 6.57 -11.36
CA GLY A 228 -9.05 7.51 -11.55
C GLY A 228 -10.12 7.36 -10.48
N ASP A 229 -10.69 6.15 -10.38
CA ASP A 229 -11.72 5.81 -9.41
C ASP A 229 -11.61 4.38 -8.89
N ILE A 230 -12.15 4.19 -7.68
CA ILE A 230 -12.25 2.89 -7.03
C ILE A 230 -13.66 2.75 -6.46
N THR A 231 -14.37 1.69 -6.84
CA THR A 231 -15.64 1.31 -6.23
C THR A 231 -15.46 0.06 -5.38
N LEU A 232 -15.85 0.13 -4.11
CA LEU A 232 -15.86 -0.98 -3.17
C LEU A 232 -17.31 -1.36 -2.84
N SER A 233 -17.65 -2.63 -2.92
CA SER A 233 -18.97 -3.16 -2.56
C SER A 233 -18.81 -4.33 -1.60
N ASN A 234 -19.20 -4.16 -0.34
CA ASN A 234 -19.34 -5.26 0.62
C ASN A 234 -20.81 -5.65 0.71
N GLU A 235 -21.21 -6.65 -0.08
CA GLU A 235 -22.60 -7.12 -0.16
C GLU A 235 -23.03 -7.87 1.10
N ILE A 236 -22.08 -8.35 1.92
CA ILE A 236 -22.38 -9.00 3.20
C ILE A 236 -22.99 -8.01 4.19
N GLU A 237 -22.51 -6.75 4.16
CA GLU A 237 -22.92 -5.69 5.08
C GLU A 237 -23.80 -4.62 4.40
N GLY A 238 -24.07 -4.75 3.10
CA GLY A 238 -24.83 -3.77 2.34
C GLY A 238 -24.13 -2.41 2.24
N LYS A 239 -22.79 -2.40 2.26
CA LYS A 239 -21.98 -1.18 2.23
C LYS A 239 -21.35 -1.01 0.85
N SER A 240 -21.60 0.12 0.20
CA SER A 240 -20.92 0.51 -1.03
C SER A 240 -20.25 1.86 -0.88
N VAL A 241 -18.97 1.93 -1.24
CA VAL A 241 -18.14 3.14 -1.17
C VAL A 241 -17.47 3.39 -2.51
N GLN A 242 -17.65 4.57 -3.07
CA GLN A 242 -16.94 5.02 -4.27
C GLN A 242 -15.96 6.15 -3.91
N PHE A 243 -14.73 6.01 -4.38
CA PHE A 243 -13.70 7.03 -4.29
C PHE A 243 -13.43 7.61 -5.67
N THR A 244 -13.51 8.94 -5.78
CA THR A 244 -13.04 9.70 -6.95
C THR A 244 -12.16 10.85 -6.47
N LYS A 245 -11.38 11.43 -7.38
CA LYS A 245 -10.44 12.50 -7.02
C LYS A 245 -10.50 13.70 -7.96
N GLU A 246 -10.13 14.85 -7.43
CA GLU A 246 -9.94 16.09 -8.19
C GLU A 246 -8.74 16.88 -7.66
N SER A 247 -8.03 17.55 -8.56
CA SER A 247 -7.03 18.53 -8.14
C SER A 247 -7.74 19.80 -7.71
N LEU A 248 -7.47 20.24 -6.48
CA LEU A 248 -7.96 21.51 -5.95
C LEU A 248 -6.89 22.60 -6.12
N ALA A 249 -7.28 23.84 -5.83
CA ALA A 249 -6.32 24.94 -5.78
C ALA A 249 -5.33 24.73 -4.62
N ASP A 250 -4.09 25.16 -4.82
CA ASP A 250 -3.07 25.12 -3.78
C ASP A 250 -3.49 25.99 -2.59
N GLU A 251 -3.29 25.48 -1.38
CA GLU A 251 -3.63 26.15 -0.12
C GLU A 251 -2.37 26.19 0.74
N ASN A 252 -2.02 27.39 1.22
CA ASN A 252 -0.89 27.60 2.09
C ASN A 252 0.45 27.03 1.59
N GLY A 253 0.74 27.15 0.30
CA GLY A 253 1.97 26.60 -0.30
C GLY A 253 1.97 25.08 -0.48
N LEU A 254 0.86 24.40 -0.18
CA LEU A 254 0.66 22.96 -0.38
C LEU A 254 -0.22 22.71 -1.60
N LYS A 255 0.09 21.63 -2.32
CA LYS A 255 -0.83 21.05 -3.28
C LYS A 255 -1.96 20.36 -2.53
N VAL A 256 -3.15 20.40 -3.11
CA VAL A 256 -4.36 19.85 -2.49
C VAL A 256 -5.05 18.88 -3.44
N MET A 257 -5.19 17.63 -3.00
CA MET A 257 -6.01 16.62 -3.68
C MET A 257 -7.34 16.48 -2.93
N GLY A 258 -8.44 16.72 -3.62
CA GLY A 258 -9.79 16.44 -3.11
C GLY A 258 -10.17 15.00 -3.41
N ILE A 259 -10.48 14.21 -2.38
CA ILE A 259 -10.97 12.84 -2.50
C ILE A 259 -12.44 12.82 -2.12
N HIS A 260 -13.31 12.61 -3.10
CA HIS A 260 -14.73 12.40 -2.87
C HIS A 260 -14.95 10.95 -2.44
N ILE A 261 -15.58 10.79 -1.28
CA ILE A 261 -15.94 9.50 -0.69
C ILE A 261 -17.46 9.44 -0.66
N GLN A 262 -18.04 8.72 -1.60
CA GLN A 262 -19.47 8.47 -1.63
C GLN A 262 -19.75 7.12 -0.98
N GLU A 263 -20.33 7.12 0.22
CA GLU A 263 -20.81 5.93 0.92
C GLU A 263 -22.34 5.88 0.86
N ASN A 264 -22.88 4.95 0.06
CA ASN A 264 -24.30 4.89 -0.27
C ASN A 264 -24.83 6.25 -0.80
N GLU A 265 -25.69 6.93 -0.04
CA GLU A 265 -26.24 8.25 -0.37
C GLU A 265 -25.44 9.42 0.25
N HIS A 266 -24.49 9.14 1.14
CA HIS A 266 -23.69 10.17 1.80
C HIS A 266 -22.42 10.46 1.00
N VAL A 267 -22.12 11.75 0.79
CA VAL A 267 -20.91 12.20 0.11
C VAL A 267 -20.09 13.07 1.05
N ALA A 268 -18.83 12.68 1.25
CA ALA A 268 -17.84 13.45 1.99
C ALA A 268 -16.67 13.84 1.06
N LEU A 269 -16.09 15.01 1.27
CA LEU A 269 -14.86 15.44 0.62
C LEU A 269 -13.73 15.44 1.64
N LYS A 270 -12.71 14.61 1.42
CA LYS A 270 -11.46 14.63 2.19
C LYS A 270 -10.38 15.35 1.39
N LYS A 271 -9.84 16.42 1.95
CA LYS A 271 -8.66 17.10 1.38
C LYS A 271 -7.39 16.41 1.86
N VAL A 272 -6.46 16.16 0.94
CA VAL A 272 -5.12 15.65 1.23
C VAL A 272 -4.12 16.71 0.83
N TYR A 273 -3.37 17.20 1.80
CA TYR A 273 -2.40 18.28 1.65
C TYR A 273 -0.99 17.71 1.51
N TYR A 274 -0.26 18.13 0.47
CA TYR A 274 1.06 17.54 0.19
C TYR A 274 2.05 18.50 -0.45
N LEU A 275 3.34 18.24 -0.19
CA LEU A 275 4.47 18.76 -0.94
C LEU A 275 4.85 17.79 -2.04
N GLN A 276 5.40 18.31 -3.13
CA GLN A 276 5.89 17.50 -4.24
C GLN A 276 7.17 18.11 -4.80
N SER A 277 8.18 17.27 -5.00
CA SER A 277 9.44 17.70 -5.63
C SER A 277 9.24 18.08 -7.10
N ASP A 278 10.19 18.84 -7.67
CA ASP A 278 10.14 19.26 -9.08
C ASP A 278 10.17 18.06 -10.04
N SER A 279 10.89 16.99 -9.69
CA SER A 279 10.89 15.73 -10.45
C SER A 279 9.57 14.97 -10.38
N ARG A 280 8.68 15.33 -9.43
CA ARG A 280 7.42 14.65 -9.11
C ARG A 280 7.57 13.23 -8.57
N GLU A 281 8.80 12.79 -8.32
CA GLU A 281 9.10 11.46 -7.79
C GLU A 281 8.87 11.38 -6.28
N ASP A 282 8.99 12.50 -5.57
CA ASP A 282 8.86 12.59 -4.12
C ASP A 282 7.60 13.36 -3.76
N ILE A 283 6.79 12.78 -2.86
CA ILE A 283 5.57 13.38 -2.32
C ILE A 283 5.63 13.25 -0.80
N ILE A 284 5.38 14.35 -0.09
CA ILE A 284 5.21 14.36 1.37
C ILE A 284 3.78 14.75 1.67
N ILE A 285 2.98 13.83 2.20
CA ILE A 285 1.62 14.17 2.66
C ILE A 285 1.72 14.64 4.11
N LEU A 286 1.09 15.78 4.38
CA LEU A 286 1.07 16.38 5.69
C LEU A 286 -0.13 15.88 6.51
N PRO A 287 0.06 15.62 7.81
CA PRO A 287 -0.98 15.27 8.77
C PRO A 287 -1.86 16.49 9.11
N LEU A 288 -2.68 16.92 8.15
CA LEU A 288 -3.53 18.10 8.24
C LEU A 288 -5.00 17.75 8.00
N ARG A 289 -5.88 18.17 8.91
CA ARG A 289 -7.34 18.11 8.72
C ARG A 289 -7.81 19.17 7.72
N ASP A 290 -7.21 20.34 7.81
CA ASP A 290 -7.39 21.51 6.95
C ASP A 290 -6.04 22.24 6.83
N ALA A 291 -5.94 23.25 5.95
CA ALA A 291 -4.68 23.94 5.67
C ALA A 291 -3.98 24.57 6.89
N HIS A 292 -4.67 24.67 8.03
CA HIS A 292 -4.20 25.33 9.25
C HIS A 292 -4.24 24.46 10.50
N THR A 293 -4.76 23.23 10.44
CA THR A 293 -4.95 22.40 11.63
C THR A 293 -4.37 21.02 11.44
N ALA A 294 -3.36 20.69 12.26
CA ALA A 294 -2.77 19.36 12.29
C ALA A 294 -3.74 18.33 12.89
N GLU A 295 -3.71 17.12 12.33
CA GLU A 295 -4.47 15.95 12.78
C GLU A 295 -3.63 14.70 12.56
N SER A 296 -3.57 13.84 13.56
CA SER A 296 -2.67 12.70 13.52
C SER A 296 -3.06 11.69 12.45
N LEU A 297 -2.05 11.10 11.81
CA LEU A 297 -2.17 9.99 10.86
C LEU A 297 -1.81 8.65 11.53
N GLU A 298 -2.05 8.52 12.83
CA GLU A 298 -1.78 7.29 13.58
C GLU A 298 -2.43 6.06 12.93
N GLY A 299 -1.70 4.95 12.91
CA GLY A 299 -2.14 3.69 12.29
C GLY A 299 -2.06 3.67 10.75
N ILE A 300 -1.66 4.77 10.10
CA ILE A 300 -1.40 4.82 8.65
C ILE A 300 0.09 4.59 8.41
N ALA A 301 0.42 3.76 7.41
CA ALA A 301 1.81 3.56 6.97
C ALA A 301 2.50 4.90 6.68
N LYS A 302 3.77 5.05 7.05
CA LYS A 302 4.50 6.32 6.87
C LYS A 302 5.37 6.34 5.62
N LEU A 303 5.66 5.18 5.04
CA LEU A 303 6.47 5.07 3.83
C LEU A 303 5.70 4.41 2.70
N PHE A 304 5.81 4.98 1.50
CA PHE A 304 5.13 4.52 0.29
C PHE A 304 6.11 4.40 -0.88
N VAL A 305 5.91 3.38 -1.70
CA VAL A 305 6.47 3.28 -3.06
C VAL A 305 5.29 2.98 -3.99
N PHE A 306 4.64 4.04 -4.45
CA PHE A 306 3.28 4.10 -4.99
C PHE A 306 2.18 3.61 -4.03
N PHE A 307 2.39 2.48 -3.36
CA PHE A 307 1.48 1.86 -2.40
C PHE A 307 2.12 1.82 -1.00
N PRO A 308 1.30 1.70 0.07
CA PRO A 308 1.82 1.71 1.43
C PRO A 308 2.76 0.54 1.70
N LEU A 309 3.86 0.81 2.40
CA LEU A 309 4.73 -0.22 2.96
C LEU A 309 4.19 -0.62 4.34
N LEU A 310 3.37 -1.68 4.37
CA LEU A 310 2.62 -2.10 5.58
C LEU A 310 3.55 -2.62 6.67
N GLY A 311 3.57 -1.99 7.83
CA GLY A 311 4.61 -2.18 8.86
C GLY A 311 5.40 -0.91 9.16
N THR A 312 5.20 0.15 8.38
CA THR A 312 5.83 1.46 8.60
C THR A 312 4.91 2.44 9.34
N GLU A 313 3.83 1.98 9.96
CA GLU A 313 2.89 2.83 10.71
C GLU A 313 3.59 3.55 11.88
N ASP A 314 4.52 2.85 12.54
CA ASP A 314 5.35 3.34 13.64
C ASP A 314 6.78 3.69 13.18
N PHE A 315 6.96 4.23 11.97
CA PHE A 315 8.31 4.58 11.46
C PHE A 315 9.02 5.65 12.30
N GLY A 316 8.27 6.40 13.11
CA GLY A 316 8.79 7.33 14.12
C GLY A 316 8.40 8.79 13.92
N MET A 317 7.70 9.11 12.83
CA MET A 317 7.10 10.42 12.55
C MET A 317 5.70 10.24 11.96
N ASP A 318 4.88 11.30 11.95
CA ASP A 318 3.46 11.18 11.58
C ASP A 318 3.13 11.57 10.12
N PHE A 319 4.11 12.04 9.36
CA PHE A 319 4.00 12.40 7.94
C PHE A 319 4.04 11.16 7.03
N ILE A 320 3.54 11.25 5.80
CA ILE A 320 3.68 10.15 4.84
C ILE A 320 4.69 10.55 3.77
N PHE A 321 5.75 9.75 3.64
CA PHE A 321 6.79 9.93 2.64
C PHE A 321 6.60 8.91 1.53
N HIS A 322 6.35 9.41 0.32
CA HIS A 322 6.39 8.63 -0.90
C HIS A 322 7.59 9.05 -1.73
N SER A 323 8.39 8.08 -2.18
CA SER A 323 9.40 8.31 -3.20
C SER A 323 9.51 7.11 -4.13
N GLN A 324 9.57 7.39 -5.44
CA GLN A 324 9.90 6.37 -6.45
C GLN A 324 11.37 5.90 -6.34
N ARG A 325 12.22 6.67 -5.66
CA ARG A 325 13.65 6.40 -5.48
C ARG A 325 13.95 5.48 -4.30
N PHE A 326 12.93 5.12 -3.50
CA PHE A 326 13.10 4.17 -2.41
C PHE A 326 13.29 2.75 -2.92
N TYR A 327 14.22 2.04 -2.28
CA TYR A 327 14.40 0.59 -2.40
C TYR A 327 13.67 -0.11 -1.25
N PRO A 328 12.47 -0.67 -1.47
CA PRO A 328 11.77 -1.48 -0.47
C PRO A 328 12.50 -2.81 -0.21
N VAL A 329 12.24 -3.40 0.96
CA VAL A 329 12.58 -4.82 1.21
C VAL A 329 11.60 -5.74 0.48
N GLU A 330 11.93 -7.03 0.34
CA GLU A 330 11.13 -7.98 -0.46
C GLU A 330 9.71 -8.15 0.09
N GLU A 331 9.55 -8.12 1.41
CA GLU A 331 8.26 -8.24 2.10
C GLU A 331 7.37 -7.01 1.94
N ARG A 332 7.92 -5.90 1.41
CA ARG A 332 7.28 -4.58 1.25
C ARG A 332 6.67 -4.03 2.53
N ASN A 333 7.28 -4.32 3.67
CA ASN A 333 6.92 -3.79 4.98
C ASN A 333 7.86 -2.68 5.48
N GLY A 334 8.75 -2.20 4.60
CA GLY A 334 9.75 -1.19 4.90
C GLY A 334 10.72 -0.98 3.75
N ILE A 335 11.75 -0.18 4.00
CA ILE A 335 12.83 0.11 3.07
C ILE A 335 14.15 -0.43 3.59
N TRP A 336 15.12 -0.64 2.70
CA TRP A 336 16.48 -0.97 3.13
C TRP A 336 17.05 0.16 3.99
N LEU A 337 17.31 -0.14 5.25
CA LEU A 337 18.00 0.73 6.20
C LEU A 337 19.45 0.25 6.41
N PRO A 338 20.32 1.09 7.03
CA PRO A 338 21.68 0.69 7.32
C PRO A 338 21.76 -0.62 8.10
N VAL A 339 22.47 -1.59 7.51
CA VAL A 339 22.73 -2.93 8.04
C VAL A 339 24.18 -3.31 7.74
N GLU A 340 24.73 -4.30 8.45
CA GLU A 340 26.09 -4.80 8.28
C GLU A 340 26.31 -5.44 6.90
N ASN A 341 25.25 -5.98 6.29
CA ASN A 341 25.33 -6.65 5.00
C ASN A 341 25.71 -5.67 3.87
N GLY A 342 26.98 -5.74 3.44
CA GLY A 342 27.51 -4.89 2.37
C GLY A 342 26.82 -5.04 1.01
N ASN A 343 26.15 -6.16 0.74
CA ASN A 343 25.49 -6.39 -0.57
C ASN A 343 24.30 -5.46 -0.82
N VAL A 344 23.71 -4.90 0.25
CA VAL A 344 22.58 -3.96 0.15
C VAL A 344 22.98 -2.52 0.45
N ARG A 345 24.30 -2.24 0.54
CA ARG A 345 24.84 -0.92 0.92
C ARG A 345 24.36 0.21 0.02
N SER A 346 24.45 0.03 -1.30
CA SER A 346 23.99 1.05 -2.24
C SER A 346 22.49 1.35 -2.08
N LYS A 347 21.68 0.32 -1.82
CA LYS A 347 20.23 0.45 -1.60
C LYS A 347 19.92 1.27 -0.36
N PHE A 348 20.50 0.91 0.79
CA PHE A 348 20.23 1.67 2.01
C PHE A 348 20.85 3.06 2.01
N GLN A 349 22.00 3.27 1.36
CA GLN A 349 22.59 4.62 1.23
C GLN A 349 21.69 5.53 0.39
N SER A 350 21.13 5.02 -0.70
CA SER A 350 20.13 5.74 -1.50
C SER A 350 18.92 6.12 -0.65
N ASN A 351 18.36 5.16 0.10
CA ASN A 351 17.21 5.40 0.97
C ASN A 351 17.48 6.46 2.05
N VAL A 352 18.64 6.40 2.70
CA VAL A 352 19.05 7.40 3.70
C VAL A 352 19.15 8.79 3.08
N ASN A 353 19.68 8.91 1.87
CA ASN A 353 19.76 10.20 1.16
C ASN A 353 18.35 10.73 0.85
N VAL A 354 17.47 9.90 0.28
CA VAL A 354 16.08 10.28 -0.02
C VAL A 354 15.33 10.71 1.25
N LEU A 355 15.44 9.96 2.35
CA LEU A 355 14.83 10.33 3.63
C LEU A 355 15.31 11.69 4.11
N ASN A 356 16.60 11.98 4.00
CA ASN A 356 17.17 13.27 4.41
C ASN A 356 16.68 14.42 3.53
N GLU A 357 16.71 14.27 2.20
CA GLU A 357 16.23 15.28 1.26
C GLU A 357 14.75 15.61 1.47
N MET A 358 13.91 14.59 1.65
CA MET A 358 12.49 14.77 1.94
C MET A 358 12.28 15.44 3.31
N THR A 359 13.06 15.05 4.33
CA THR A 359 13.02 15.68 5.65
C THR A 359 13.38 17.17 5.55
N ASP A 360 14.42 17.52 4.78
CA ASP A 360 14.85 18.91 4.62
C ASP A 360 13.81 19.75 3.86
N MET A 361 13.16 19.16 2.84
CA MET A 361 12.03 19.80 2.13
C MET A 361 10.86 20.06 3.08
N LEU A 362 10.50 19.08 3.92
CA LEU A 362 9.45 19.24 4.91
C LEU A 362 9.81 20.31 5.94
N PHE A 363 11.04 20.31 6.44
CA PHE A 363 11.50 21.28 7.44
C PHE A 363 11.44 22.70 6.90
N GLY A 364 11.86 22.93 5.65
CA GLY A 364 11.74 24.25 5.02
C GLY A 364 10.29 24.74 4.98
N TYR A 365 9.34 23.86 4.65
CA TYR A 365 7.91 24.20 4.69
C TYR A 365 7.41 24.49 6.11
N LEU A 366 7.69 23.61 7.07
CA LEU A 366 7.22 23.76 8.45
C LEU A 366 7.77 25.01 9.12
N GLU A 367 9.03 25.38 8.85
CA GLU A 367 9.65 26.62 9.36
C GLU A 367 8.95 27.86 8.79
N GLN A 368 8.68 27.88 7.48
CA GLN A 368 8.02 29.01 6.82
C GLN A 368 6.56 29.19 7.28
N HIS A 369 5.86 28.10 7.54
CA HIS A 369 4.41 28.08 7.82
C HIS A 369 4.08 27.81 9.31
N VAL A 370 5.06 27.88 10.20
CA VAL A 370 4.90 27.54 11.63
C VAL A 370 3.78 28.31 12.32
N GLY A 371 3.60 29.58 11.95
CA GLY A 371 2.59 30.47 12.54
C GLY A 371 1.16 30.17 12.09
N GLU A 372 0.99 29.43 11.00
CA GLU A 372 -0.31 29.18 10.37
C GLU A 372 -0.88 27.81 10.73
N ILE A 373 -0.03 26.89 11.20
CA ILE A 373 -0.43 25.55 11.62
C ILE A 373 -0.76 25.57 13.12
N SER A 374 -1.87 24.95 13.50
CA SER A 374 -2.31 24.75 14.88
C SER A 374 -2.36 23.26 15.24
N ASN A 375 -2.56 22.96 16.53
CA ASN A 375 -2.61 21.59 17.07
C ASN A 375 -1.30 20.79 16.89
N TRP A 376 -0.15 21.42 17.13
CA TRP A 376 1.16 20.80 16.97
C TRP A 376 1.39 19.54 17.81
N VAL A 377 0.67 19.40 18.93
CA VAL A 377 0.69 18.17 19.75
C VAL A 377 0.36 16.91 18.96
N ALA A 378 -0.48 17.02 17.92
CA ALA A 378 -0.88 15.89 17.09
C ALA A 378 0.28 15.32 16.24
N ILE A 379 1.30 16.13 15.94
CA ILE A 379 2.31 15.81 14.91
C ILE A 379 3.76 15.97 15.39
N SER A 380 3.94 16.36 16.66
CA SER A 380 5.26 16.58 17.27
C SER A 380 5.81 15.35 18.00
N THR A 381 5.00 14.30 18.15
CA THR A 381 5.44 13.05 18.79
C THR A 381 6.40 12.29 17.88
N LEU A 382 7.59 11.96 18.40
CA LEU A 382 8.60 11.19 17.66
C LEU A 382 8.83 9.83 18.35
N LYS A 383 8.53 8.74 17.65
CA LYS A 383 8.59 7.36 18.17
C LYS A 383 9.62 6.48 17.45
N PHE A 384 10.76 7.05 17.06
CA PHE A 384 11.81 6.28 16.38
C PHE A 384 12.34 5.14 17.29
N GLU A 385 12.35 3.90 16.78
CA GLU A 385 12.93 2.75 17.49
C GLU A 385 14.46 2.81 17.40
N THR A 386 15.11 3.13 18.52
CA THR A 386 16.56 3.36 18.61
C THR A 386 17.33 2.25 19.33
N VAL A 387 16.66 1.20 19.82
CA VAL A 387 17.31 0.19 20.68
C VAL A 387 17.03 -1.24 20.23
N ARG A 388 15.81 -1.54 19.78
CA ARG A 388 15.33 -2.91 19.56
C ARG A 388 15.43 -3.37 18.10
N ASN A 389 16.12 -2.63 17.24
CA ASN A 389 16.42 -3.13 15.91
C ASN A 389 17.41 -4.30 16.01
N LYS A 390 17.38 -5.17 14.99
CA LYS A 390 18.21 -6.38 14.95
C LYS A 390 19.72 -6.09 14.92
N GLU A 391 20.10 -4.94 14.38
CA GLU A 391 21.50 -4.56 14.13
C GLU A 391 21.78 -3.17 14.71
N ASP A 392 22.91 -3.01 15.39
CA ASP A 392 23.31 -1.75 16.05
C ASP A 392 23.43 -0.59 15.05
N VAL A 393 23.89 -0.86 13.82
CA VAL A 393 23.99 0.14 12.76
C VAL A 393 22.62 0.74 12.39
N THR A 394 21.54 -0.04 12.51
CA THR A 394 20.18 0.45 12.29
C THR A 394 19.73 1.33 13.47
N ASN A 395 20.05 0.92 14.71
CA ASN A 395 19.79 1.71 15.91
C ASN A 395 20.49 3.08 15.86
N ASP A 396 21.78 3.10 15.48
CA ASP A 396 22.57 4.33 15.32
C ASP A 396 21.96 5.28 14.29
N PHE A 397 21.51 4.73 13.16
CA PHE A 397 20.81 5.52 12.14
C PHE A 397 19.55 6.19 12.70
N PHE A 398 18.67 5.45 13.38
CA PHE A 398 17.46 6.02 13.95
C PHE A 398 17.76 7.02 15.07
N LEU A 399 18.81 6.80 15.85
CA LEU A 399 19.24 7.74 16.88
C LEU A 399 19.65 9.08 16.28
N ASP A 400 20.47 9.06 15.22
CA ASP A 400 20.89 10.28 14.54
C ASP A 400 19.75 10.96 13.78
N PHE A 401 18.86 10.17 13.18
CA PHE A 401 17.66 10.69 12.52
C PHE A 401 16.70 11.34 13.54
N LYS A 402 16.48 10.71 14.70
CA LYS A 402 15.72 11.30 15.83
C LYS A 402 16.34 12.61 16.28
N LYS A 403 17.67 12.67 16.48
CA LYS A 403 18.38 13.90 16.85
C LYS A 403 18.14 15.01 15.82
N LYS A 404 18.20 14.71 14.53
CA LYS A 404 17.92 15.69 13.45
C LYS A 404 16.51 16.28 13.61
N TRP A 405 15.50 15.44 13.80
CA TRP A 405 14.11 15.88 13.99
C TRP A 405 13.88 16.67 15.28
N VAL A 406 14.38 16.18 16.42
CA VAL A 406 14.29 16.89 17.70
C VAL A 406 14.98 18.25 17.61
N ASN A 407 16.18 18.31 17.01
CA ASN A 407 16.94 19.55 16.87
C ASN A 407 16.20 20.62 16.06
N PHE A 408 15.42 20.21 15.06
CA PHE A 408 14.57 21.09 14.29
C PHE A 408 13.33 21.52 15.08
N LEU A 409 12.51 20.57 15.55
CA LEU A 409 11.23 20.87 16.21
C LEU A 409 11.41 21.69 17.50
N GLN A 410 12.46 21.46 18.27
CA GLN A 410 12.70 22.18 19.52
C GLN A 410 13.00 23.68 19.33
N GLN A 411 13.38 24.09 18.12
CA GLN A 411 13.65 25.48 17.77
C GLN A 411 12.38 26.21 17.32
N LEU A 412 11.37 25.49 16.84
CA LEU A 412 10.16 26.09 16.32
C LEU A 412 9.27 26.66 17.44
N PRO A 413 8.62 27.82 17.24
CA PRO A 413 7.66 28.38 18.18
C PRO A 413 6.29 27.66 18.09
N ILE A 414 6.24 26.40 18.54
CA ILE A 414 5.08 25.50 18.35
C ILE A 414 4.31 25.19 19.64
N ILE A 415 4.87 25.52 20.82
CA ILE A 415 4.25 25.24 22.11
C ILE A 415 3.43 26.47 22.53
N PRO A 416 2.08 26.40 22.57
CA PRO A 416 1.29 27.51 23.05
C PRO A 416 1.53 27.72 24.54
N SER A 417 1.84 28.95 24.94
CA SER A 417 1.86 29.40 26.33
C SER A 417 0.72 30.38 26.59
N GLN A 418 0.56 30.85 27.83
CA GLN A 418 -0.46 31.83 28.20
C GLN A 418 -0.33 33.19 27.48
N ILE A 419 0.83 33.49 26.87
CA ILE A 419 1.12 34.79 26.24
C ILE A 419 1.25 34.64 24.73
N GLU A 420 2.12 33.73 24.28
CA GLU A 420 2.41 33.48 22.87
C GLU A 420 2.86 32.03 22.65
N ARG A 421 3.01 31.61 21.40
CA ARG A 421 3.69 30.34 21.10
C ARG A 421 5.19 30.51 21.28
N THR A 422 5.80 29.50 21.88
CA THR A 422 7.23 29.49 22.15
C THR A 422 7.88 28.17 21.75
N SER A 423 9.21 28.15 21.72
CA SER A 423 10.00 26.97 21.41
C SER A 423 10.39 26.20 22.67
N ALA A 424 10.71 24.92 22.54
CA ALA A 424 11.18 24.11 23.67
C ALA A 424 12.51 24.65 24.24
N CYS A 425 13.32 25.30 23.41
CA CYS A 425 14.56 25.95 23.82
C CYS A 425 14.37 27.28 24.58
N SER A 426 13.15 27.84 24.65
CA SER A 426 12.90 29.14 25.28
C SER A 426 12.81 29.12 26.81
N GLY A 427 13.08 27.98 27.44
CA GLY A 427 12.98 27.80 28.90
C GLY A 427 11.60 27.42 29.43
N ILE A 428 10.64 27.12 28.55
CA ILE A 428 9.34 26.54 28.91
C ILE A 428 9.53 25.23 29.68
N LYS A 429 8.68 24.98 30.69
CA LYS A 429 8.74 23.78 31.52
C LYS A 429 7.48 22.93 31.34
N VAL A 430 7.67 21.61 31.41
CA VAL A 430 6.61 20.60 31.38
C VAL A 430 6.67 19.76 32.65
N PHE A 431 5.66 18.94 32.88
CA PHE A 431 5.69 17.99 33.99
C PHE A 431 6.63 16.83 33.67
N SER A 432 7.27 16.28 34.71
CA SER A 432 8.03 15.03 34.55
C SER A 432 7.09 13.85 34.33
N SER A 433 7.59 12.79 33.70
CA SER A 433 6.83 11.55 33.45
C SER A 433 6.14 10.99 34.70
N HIS A 434 6.81 11.01 35.86
CA HIS A 434 6.20 10.59 37.14
C HIS A 434 5.01 11.44 37.58
N ILE A 435 5.06 12.77 37.35
CA ILE A 435 3.94 13.66 37.69
C ILE A 435 2.78 13.42 36.72
N VAL A 436 3.08 13.27 35.42
CA VAL A 436 2.08 12.98 34.40
C VAL A 436 1.35 11.67 34.70
N GLU A 437 2.09 10.60 34.96
CA GLU A 437 1.53 9.28 35.30
C GLU A 437 0.62 9.34 36.54
N ALA A 438 1.06 10.03 37.60
CA ALA A 438 0.27 10.19 38.81
C ALA A 438 -1.04 10.96 38.55
N LEU A 439 -0.99 12.05 37.77
CA LEU A 439 -2.14 12.88 37.44
C LEU A 439 -3.13 12.16 36.51
N GLU A 440 -2.64 11.37 35.55
CA GLU A 440 -3.50 10.66 34.59
C GLU A 440 -4.18 9.44 35.22
N LEU A 441 -3.48 8.68 36.07
CA LEU A 441 -3.95 7.39 36.59
C LEU A 441 -4.65 7.47 37.95
N GLN A 442 -4.18 8.33 38.87
CA GLN A 442 -4.57 8.25 40.29
C GLN A 442 -5.11 9.56 40.86
N HIS A 443 -4.68 10.69 40.32
CA HIS A 443 -4.79 11.99 41.00
C HIS A 443 -5.29 13.11 40.07
N ARG A 444 -6.18 12.77 39.12
CA ARG A 444 -6.72 13.73 38.14
C ARG A 444 -7.35 14.97 38.80
N ASP A 445 -8.01 14.80 39.94
CA ASP A 445 -8.63 15.90 40.70
C ASP A 445 -7.63 16.96 41.17
N TYR A 446 -6.34 16.62 41.28
CA TYR A 446 -5.28 17.55 41.68
C TYR A 446 -4.64 18.29 40.51
N PHE A 447 -4.99 17.95 39.26
CA PHE A 447 -4.39 18.55 38.06
C PHE A 447 -4.43 20.09 38.09
N ASP A 448 -5.59 20.66 38.41
CA ASP A 448 -5.79 22.10 38.46
C ASP A 448 -4.92 22.77 39.51
N ALA A 449 -4.82 22.17 40.70
CA ALA A 449 -3.99 22.70 41.79
C ALA A 449 -2.51 22.65 41.41
N VAL A 450 -2.04 21.53 40.86
CA VAL A 450 -0.65 21.35 40.43
C VAL A 450 -0.29 22.33 39.32
N TYR A 451 -1.14 22.45 38.29
CA TYR A 451 -0.93 23.39 37.19
C TYR A 451 -0.88 24.84 37.68
N ASN A 452 -1.88 25.25 38.48
CA ASN A 452 -1.95 26.62 38.98
C ASN A 452 -0.71 26.98 39.80
N VAL A 453 -0.26 26.10 40.70
CA VAL A 453 0.96 26.33 41.50
C VAL A 453 2.20 26.40 40.61
N ALA A 454 2.35 25.48 39.66
CA ALA A 454 3.52 25.45 38.78
C ALA A 454 3.59 26.69 37.87
N SER A 455 2.45 27.16 37.36
CA SER A 455 2.35 28.35 36.49
C SER A 455 2.75 29.67 37.19
N LEU A 456 2.75 29.70 38.53
CA LEU A 456 3.24 30.86 39.29
C LEU A 456 4.77 30.96 39.30
N VAL A 457 5.46 29.85 39.03
CA VAL A 457 6.92 29.74 39.15
C VAL A 457 7.59 29.60 37.78
N TYR A 458 6.96 28.89 36.85
CA TYR A 458 7.54 28.58 35.55
C TYR A 458 6.61 28.95 34.39
N PRO A 459 7.15 29.35 33.23
CA PRO A 459 6.38 29.39 32.00
C PRO A 459 6.01 27.96 31.60
N LEU A 460 4.71 27.72 31.44
CA LEU A 460 4.16 26.41 31.09
C LEU A 460 3.42 26.47 29.75
N PRO A 461 3.27 25.32 29.06
CA PRO A 461 2.31 25.20 28.00
C PRO A 461 0.89 25.53 28.48
N ASP A 462 0.01 25.81 27.52
CA ASP A 462 -1.40 25.97 27.80
C ASP A 462 -1.94 24.75 28.57
N LYS A 463 -2.86 25.01 29.49
CA LYS A 463 -3.36 24.02 30.44
C LYS A 463 -3.99 22.82 29.73
N SER A 464 -4.61 23.05 28.58
CA SER A 464 -5.20 22.00 27.73
C SER A 464 -4.16 21.08 27.09
N GLU A 465 -2.92 21.54 26.89
CA GLU A 465 -1.90 20.81 26.14
C GLU A 465 -0.69 20.38 26.99
N ILE A 466 -0.55 20.85 28.23
CA ILE A 466 0.64 20.56 29.06
C ILE A 466 0.93 19.07 29.25
N LEU A 467 -0.09 18.23 29.40
CA LEU A 467 0.12 16.78 29.55
C LEU A 467 0.66 16.18 28.24
N ALA A 468 0.09 16.58 27.11
CA ALA A 468 0.56 16.12 25.79
C ALA A 468 2.01 16.58 25.53
N TRP A 469 2.32 17.86 25.78
CA TRP A 469 3.70 18.37 25.64
C TRP A 469 4.67 17.72 26.62
N SER A 470 4.21 17.31 27.81
CA SER A 470 5.05 16.56 28.75
C SER A 470 5.46 15.21 28.16
N HIS A 471 4.51 14.46 27.59
CA HIS A 471 4.81 13.19 26.89
C HIS A 471 5.70 13.39 25.65
N ILE A 472 5.45 14.43 24.85
CA ILE A 472 6.23 14.73 23.65
C ILE A 472 7.68 15.02 24.00
N LEU A 473 7.93 15.92 24.95
CA LEU A 473 9.29 16.32 25.31
C LEU A 473 10.04 15.20 26.05
N ASP A 474 9.37 14.41 26.89
CA ASP A 474 9.96 13.21 27.48
C ASP A 474 10.43 12.24 26.38
N GLY A 475 9.58 12.00 25.38
CA GLY A 475 9.91 11.17 24.22
C GLY A 475 11.05 11.72 23.36
N TRP A 476 11.23 13.04 23.26
CA TRP A 476 12.34 13.65 22.51
C TRP A 476 13.70 13.38 23.16
N TYR A 477 13.76 13.36 24.49
CA TYR A 477 15.01 13.29 25.25
C TYR A 477 15.26 11.91 25.91
N ALA A 478 14.33 10.96 25.78
CA ALA A 478 14.52 9.54 26.07
C ALA A 478 15.41 8.87 25.02
#